data_AF-A0A4Y2LXS9-F1
#
_entry.id   AF-A0A4Y2LXS9-F1
#
_cell.length_a   1.000
_cell.length_b   1.000
_cell.length_c   1.000
_cell.angle_alpha   90.00
_cell.angle_beta   90.00
_cell.angle_gamma   90.00
#
_symmetry.space_group_name_H-M   'P 1'
#
loop_
_entity.id
_entity.type
_entity.pdbx_description
1 polymer ?
#
loop_
_entity_poly.entity_id
_entity_poly.type
_entity_poly.pdbx_seq_one_letter_code
_entity_poly.pdbx_strand_id
1 'polypeptide(L)'
;MVFVNSDGEPPFERNTSVYPLNPENPQHPLININILRQNLDPMAYPIFFPYGEPGWQPNCRCESYQRAQRNQRKVNVTMLQYKSALTAVIDDFNPIISAEELTQQWIVDSYLQVEANNLNFIRTHQKQLRTELYQGLADQNSSNPVLII
;
A
#
# COMPACT_ATOMS: atom_id res chain seq x y z
N MET A 1 -19.38 -5.43 -12.71
CA MET A 1 -19.48 -6.58 -11.79
C MET A 1 -18.77 -6.18 -10.50
N VAL A 2 -19.50 -6.01 -9.39
CA VAL A 2 -18.90 -5.63 -8.10
C VAL A 2 -18.69 -6.91 -7.31
N PHE A 3 -17.43 -7.24 -7.03
CA PHE A 3 -17.10 -8.39 -6.20
C PHE A 3 -17.40 -8.02 -4.75
N VAL A 4 -18.34 -8.74 -4.13
CA VAL A 4 -18.73 -8.59 -2.73
C VAL A 4 -18.54 -9.92 -2.05
N ASN A 5 -17.86 -9.93 -0.89
CA ASN A 5 -17.87 -11.09 -0.01
C ASN A 5 -19.26 -11.28 0.60
N SER A 6 -19.49 -12.44 1.22
CA SER A 6 -20.74 -12.77 1.93
C SER A 6 -21.17 -11.71 2.96
N ASP A 7 -20.21 -10.94 3.49
CA ASP A 7 -20.44 -9.88 4.47
C ASP A 7 -20.70 -8.49 3.84
N GLY A 8 -20.79 -8.40 2.51
CA GLY A 8 -20.94 -7.14 1.78
C GLY A 8 -19.67 -6.27 1.77
N GLU A 9 -18.60 -6.70 2.42
CA GLU A 9 -17.29 -6.06 2.32
C GLU A 9 -16.65 -6.38 0.95
N PRO A 10 -16.03 -5.40 0.28
CA PRO A 10 -15.17 -5.67 -0.86
C PRO A 10 -14.06 -6.64 -0.44
N PRO A 11 -13.82 -7.73 -1.20
CA PRO A 11 -12.79 -8.70 -0.86
C PRO A 11 -11.42 -8.03 -0.84
N PHE A 12 -10.70 -8.20 0.26
CA PHE A 12 -9.33 -7.69 0.44
C PHE A 12 -8.28 -8.64 -0.17
N GLU A 13 -8.68 -9.89 -0.43
CA GLU A 13 -7.91 -10.87 -1.15
C GLU A 13 -8.19 -10.72 -2.65
N ARG A 14 -7.13 -10.68 -3.46
CA ARG A 14 -7.29 -10.84 -4.91
C ARG A 14 -7.58 -12.31 -5.18
N ASN A 15 -8.28 -12.60 -6.28
CA ASN A 15 -8.49 -13.97 -6.76
C ASN A 15 -7.20 -14.54 -7.41
N THR A 16 -6.08 -14.41 -6.71
CA THR A 16 -4.76 -14.85 -7.16
C THR A 16 -4.22 -15.80 -6.10
N SER A 17 -4.27 -17.10 -6.41
CA SER A 17 -3.70 -18.15 -5.57
C SER A 17 -2.41 -18.68 -6.20
N VAL A 18 -1.40 -18.92 -5.37
CA VAL A 18 -0.10 -19.44 -5.79
C VAL A 18 0.02 -20.88 -5.33
N TYR A 19 0.57 -21.72 -6.20
CA TYR A 19 1.04 -23.05 -5.85
C TYR A 19 2.57 -22.99 -5.70
N PRO A 20 3.11 -23.03 -4.47
CA PRO A 20 4.54 -23.08 -4.23
C PRO A 20 5.09 -24.45 -4.65
N LEU A 21 6.27 -24.45 -5.26
CA LEU A 21 6.95 -25.69 -5.67
C LEU A 21 7.26 -26.58 -4.45
N ASN A 22 7.57 -25.97 -3.30
CA ASN A 22 7.79 -26.62 -2.01
C ASN A 22 6.82 -26.03 -0.97
N PRO A 23 5.64 -26.63 -0.75
CA PRO A 23 4.68 -26.13 0.22
C PRO A 23 5.17 -26.36 1.66
N GLU A 24 5.12 -25.32 2.50
CA GLU A 24 5.40 -25.46 3.95
C GLU A 24 4.35 -26.35 4.64
N ASN A 25 3.11 -26.32 4.15
CA ASN A 25 2.04 -27.19 4.61
C ASN A 25 1.50 -28.06 3.45
N PRO A 26 1.82 -29.37 3.42
CA PRO A 26 1.33 -30.29 2.39
C PRO A 26 -0.20 -30.40 2.31
N GLN A 27 -0.93 -30.10 3.39
CA GLN A 27 -2.40 -30.15 3.41
C GLN A 27 -3.05 -28.87 2.87
N HIS A 28 -2.33 -27.75 2.85
CA HIS A 28 -2.78 -26.48 2.30
C HIS A 28 -1.73 -25.94 1.33
N PRO A 29 -1.61 -26.56 0.14
CA PRO A 29 -0.58 -26.17 -0.81
C PRO A 29 -0.88 -24.81 -1.46
N LEU A 30 -2.13 -24.34 -1.46
CA LEU A 30 -2.52 -23.08 -2.09
C LEU A 30 -2.34 -21.90 -1.13
N ILE A 31 -1.62 -20.88 -1.59
CA ILE A 31 -1.43 -19.63 -0.85
C ILE A 31 -2.24 -18.53 -1.55
N ASN A 32 -3.22 -17.95 -0.86
CA ASN A 32 -3.96 -16.81 -1.38
C ASN A 32 -3.16 -15.51 -1.18
N ILE A 33 -3.05 -14.70 -2.24
CA ILE A 33 -2.28 -13.46 -2.20
C ILE A 33 -3.22 -12.31 -1.82
N ASN A 34 -2.94 -11.71 -0.67
CA ASN A 34 -3.56 -10.47 -0.24
C ASN A 34 -3.09 -9.30 -1.12
N ILE A 35 -3.98 -8.33 -1.38
CA ILE A 35 -3.72 -7.15 -2.22
C ILE A 35 -2.50 -6.31 -1.76
N LEU A 36 -2.12 -6.41 -0.48
CA LEU A 36 -0.98 -5.69 0.11
C LEU A 36 0.33 -6.49 0.14
N ARG A 37 0.37 -7.68 -0.49
CA ARG A 37 1.61 -8.47 -0.54
C ARG A 37 2.62 -7.81 -1.48
N GLN A 38 3.86 -7.71 -1.02
CA GLN A 38 4.99 -7.21 -1.82
C GLN A 38 5.17 -7.92 -3.18
N ASN A 39 4.82 -9.20 -3.27
CA ASN A 39 5.03 -9.99 -4.49
C ASN A 39 3.87 -9.87 -5.48
N LEU A 40 2.81 -9.11 -5.15
CA LEU A 40 1.64 -9.02 -6.02
C LEU A 40 1.99 -8.37 -7.36
N ASP A 41 2.67 -7.24 -7.34
CA ASP A 41 3.06 -6.50 -8.55
C ASP A 41 3.95 -7.33 -9.49
N PRO A 42 5.08 -7.93 -9.04
CA PRO A 42 5.91 -8.74 -9.93
C PRO A 42 5.20 -9.99 -10.46
N MET A 43 4.22 -10.52 -9.73
CA MET A 43 3.42 -11.67 -10.18
C MET A 43 2.33 -11.29 -11.19
N ALA A 44 1.68 -10.13 -11.00
CA ALA A 44 0.63 -9.65 -11.89
C ALA A 44 1.20 -9.00 -13.16
N TYR A 45 2.39 -8.39 -13.06
CA TYR A 45 3.06 -7.67 -14.14
C TYR A 45 4.51 -8.14 -14.35
N PRO A 46 4.77 -9.42 -14.70
CA PRO A 46 6.14 -9.92 -14.84
C PRO A 46 6.99 -9.15 -15.85
N ILE A 47 6.36 -8.56 -16.88
CA ILE A 47 7.03 -7.75 -17.90
C ILE A 47 7.65 -6.47 -17.30
N PHE A 48 7.04 -5.91 -16.24
CA PHE A 48 7.57 -4.73 -15.55
C PHE A 48 8.67 -5.06 -14.55
N PHE A 49 8.67 -6.29 -14.03
CA PHE A 49 9.57 -6.76 -12.99
C PHE A 49 10.27 -8.05 -13.44
N PRO A 50 11.16 -7.99 -14.43
CA PRO A 50 11.77 -9.18 -15.03
C PRO A 50 12.60 -10.01 -14.03
N TYR A 51 13.09 -9.38 -12.97
CA TYR A 51 13.84 -10.04 -11.89
C TYR A 51 12.96 -10.42 -10.70
N GLY A 52 11.65 -10.15 -10.74
CA GLY A 52 10.72 -10.47 -9.66
C GLY A 52 11.01 -9.68 -8.38
N GLU A 53 11.49 -8.44 -8.50
CA GLU A 53 11.84 -7.59 -7.36
C GLU A 53 10.62 -7.40 -6.45
N PRO A 54 10.80 -7.48 -5.12
CA PRO A 54 9.69 -7.26 -4.20
C PRO A 54 9.18 -5.83 -4.30
N GLY A 55 7.86 -5.69 -4.34
CA GLY A 55 7.17 -4.41 -4.25
C GLY A 55 7.32 -3.75 -2.89
N TRP A 56 6.54 -2.68 -2.68
CA TRP A 56 6.53 -1.95 -1.41
C TRP A 56 6.22 -2.84 -0.20
N GLN A 57 6.90 -2.58 0.91
CA GLN A 57 6.62 -3.19 2.21
C GLN A 57 6.46 -2.12 3.30
N PRO A 58 5.66 -2.39 4.35
CA PRO A 58 5.65 -1.56 5.54
C PRO A 58 7.07 -1.42 6.10
N ASN A 59 7.50 -0.17 6.32
CA ASN A 59 8.85 0.21 6.76
C ASN A 59 9.95 0.18 5.68
N CYS A 60 9.61 0.07 4.39
CA CYS A 60 10.56 0.38 3.32
C CYS A 60 11.15 1.78 3.52
N ARG A 61 12.47 1.90 3.36
CA ARG A 61 13.23 3.14 3.55
C ARG A 61 13.87 3.56 2.24
N CYS A 62 13.84 4.86 1.97
CA CYS A 62 14.63 5.46 0.89
C CYS A 62 15.95 5.98 1.48
N GLU A 63 17.07 5.53 0.93
CA GLU A 63 18.41 5.99 1.35
C GLU A 63 18.66 7.46 0.99
N SER A 64 18.04 7.97 -0.09
CA SER A 64 18.18 9.37 -0.52
C SER A 64 17.72 10.38 0.53
N TYR A 65 16.68 10.08 1.31
CA TYR A 65 16.24 10.92 2.43
C TYR A 65 17.27 10.99 3.57
N GLN A 66 18.13 9.97 3.71
CA GLN A 66 19.15 9.92 4.76
C GLN A 66 20.28 10.94 4.53
N ARG A 67 20.57 11.30 3.26
CA ARG A 67 21.59 12.31 2.94
C ARG A 67 21.08 13.75 3.09
N ALA A 68 19.79 13.99 2.88
CA ALA A 68 19.21 15.34 2.91
C ALA A 68 18.92 15.86 4.34
N GLN A 69 18.69 14.98 5.32
CA GLN A 69 18.43 15.38 6.71
C GLN A 69 19.60 15.03 7.63
N ARG A 70 20.30 16.09 8.09
CA ARG A 70 21.29 16.04 9.19
C ARG A 70 20.69 15.60 10.55
N ASN A 71 19.37 15.43 10.61
CA ASN A 71 18.61 14.92 11.76
C ASN A 71 17.92 13.61 11.36
N GLN A 72 18.27 12.53 12.05
CA GLN A 72 17.89 11.15 11.74
C GLN A 72 16.41 10.82 11.96
N ARG A 73 15.47 11.56 11.35
CA ARG A 73 14.09 11.09 11.26
C ARG A 73 14.01 10.06 10.14
N LYS A 74 13.89 8.80 10.52
CA LYS A 74 13.61 7.68 9.62
C LYS A 74 12.24 7.93 8.96
N VAL A 75 12.23 8.47 7.75
CA VAL A 75 11.00 8.64 6.98
C VAL A 75 10.71 7.31 6.29
N ASN A 76 9.69 6.60 6.77
CA ASN A 76 9.15 5.44 6.08
C ASN A 76 8.54 5.90 4.77
N VAL A 77 8.84 5.19 3.69
CA VAL A 77 8.28 5.47 2.36
C VAL A 77 6.84 4.99 2.34
N THR A 78 5.90 5.83 1.95
CA THR A 78 4.51 5.42 1.77
C THR A 78 4.35 4.62 0.48
N MET A 79 3.32 3.76 0.40
CA MET A 79 3.05 3.00 -0.83
C MET A 79 2.86 3.93 -2.04
N LEU A 80 2.17 5.07 -1.85
CA LEU A 80 2.00 6.07 -2.90
C LEU A 80 3.33 6.64 -3.39
N GLN A 81 4.22 7.01 -2.47
CA GLN A 81 5.56 7.52 -2.82
C GLN A 81 6.34 6.49 -3.63
N TYR A 82 6.33 5.22 -3.20
CA TYR A 82 6.98 4.13 -3.92
C TYR A 82 6.43 3.96 -5.34
N LYS A 83 5.10 3.87 -5.49
CA LYS A 83 4.45 3.74 -6.80
C LYS A 83 4.73 4.94 -7.71
N SER A 84 4.69 6.15 -7.17
CA SER A 84 5.01 7.37 -7.94
C SER A 84 6.46 7.42 -8.40
N ALA A 85 7.40 6.88 -7.59
CA ALA A 85 8.80 6.83 -7.94
C ALA A 85 9.06 5.89 -9.13
N LEU A 86 8.34 4.76 -9.20
CA LEU A 86 8.44 3.83 -10.32
C LEU A 86 8.07 4.46 -11.67
N THR A 87 7.16 5.44 -11.68
CA THR A 87 6.77 6.16 -12.91
C THR A 87 7.55 7.45 -13.14
N ALA A 88 8.31 7.93 -12.15
CA ALA A 88 9.05 9.20 -12.23
C ALA A 88 10.44 9.06 -12.89
N VAL A 89 10.91 7.83 -13.14
CA VAL A 89 12.16 7.58 -13.86
C VAL A 89 11.93 7.85 -15.35
N ILE A 90 12.51 8.96 -15.84
CA ILE A 90 12.37 9.45 -17.22
C ILE A 90 13.71 9.38 -17.98
N ASP A 91 14.85 9.40 -17.28
CA ASP A 91 16.18 9.45 -17.90
C ASP A 91 16.61 8.13 -18.57
N ASP A 92 15.98 7.00 -18.21
CA ASP A 92 16.26 5.66 -18.73
C ASP A 92 14.97 4.98 -19.26
N PHE A 93 15.14 3.89 -20.03
CA PHE A 93 14.01 3.06 -20.44
C PHE A 93 13.26 2.51 -19.22
N ASN A 94 12.01 2.92 -19.09
CA ASN A 94 11.14 2.48 -18.00
C ASN A 94 10.01 1.59 -18.58
N PRO A 95 9.99 0.30 -18.25
CA PRO A 95 9.04 -0.65 -18.83
C PRO A 95 7.60 -0.33 -18.41
N ILE A 96 7.39 0.26 -17.23
CA ILE A 96 6.06 0.57 -16.70
C ILE A 96 5.39 1.64 -17.56
N ILE A 97 6.10 2.71 -17.92
CA ILE A 97 5.53 3.80 -18.74
C ILE A 97 5.50 3.48 -20.25
N SER A 98 6.33 2.53 -20.69
CA SER A 98 6.49 2.22 -22.12
C SER A 98 5.48 1.19 -22.65
N ALA A 99 4.63 0.63 -21.80
CA ALA A 99 3.73 -0.48 -22.15
C ALA A 99 2.27 -0.08 -22.43
N GLU A 100 2.03 1.21 -22.68
CA GLU A 100 0.77 1.79 -23.17
C GLU A 100 -0.48 1.33 -22.40
N GLU A 101 -1.28 0.41 -22.94
CA GLU A 101 -2.50 -0.10 -22.31
C GLU A 101 -2.21 -0.78 -20.96
N LEU A 102 -1.11 -1.52 -20.87
CA LEU A 102 -0.72 -2.22 -19.65
C LEU A 102 -0.31 -1.22 -18.55
N THR A 103 0.27 -0.09 -18.94
CA THR A 103 0.57 1.03 -18.03
C THR A 103 -0.70 1.56 -17.38
N GLN A 104 -1.76 1.78 -18.17
CA GLN A 104 -3.03 2.29 -17.66
C GLN A 104 -3.66 1.33 -16.66
N GLN A 105 -3.65 0.03 -16.97
CA GLN A 105 -4.13 -1.01 -16.06
C GLN A 105 -3.34 -1.01 -14.75
N TRP A 106 -2.02 -0.92 -14.83
CA TRP A 106 -1.15 -0.88 -13.66
C TRP A 106 -1.34 0.38 -12.81
N ILE A 107 -1.60 1.54 -13.42
CA ILE A 107 -1.89 2.80 -12.69
C ILE A 107 -3.16 2.63 -11.87
N VAL A 108 -4.24 2.12 -12.48
CA VAL A 108 -5.52 1.88 -11.79
C VAL A 108 -5.34 0.86 -10.67
N ASP A 109 -4.67 -0.26 -10.94
CA ASP A 109 -4.41 -1.28 -9.93
C ASP A 109 -3.53 -0.77 -8.78
N SER A 110 -2.54 0.07 -9.08
CA SER A 110 -1.68 0.69 -8.07
C SER A 110 -2.43 1.67 -7.19
N TYR A 111 -3.34 2.46 -7.78
CA TYR A 111 -4.23 3.33 -7.00
C TYR A 111 -5.13 2.52 -6.06
N LEU A 112 -5.74 1.45 -6.55
CA LEU A 112 -6.56 0.55 -5.72
C LEU A 112 -5.76 -0.09 -4.59
N GLN A 113 -4.50 -0.48 -4.83
CA GLN A 113 -3.62 -0.99 -3.78
C GLN A 113 -3.31 0.07 -2.71
N VAL A 114 -3.04 1.32 -3.12
CA VAL A 114 -2.80 2.43 -2.19
C VAL A 114 -4.03 2.71 -1.33
N GLU A 115 -5.21 2.77 -1.92
CA GLU A 115 -6.46 2.95 -1.18
C GLU A 115 -6.75 1.78 -0.24
N ALA A 116 -6.55 0.54 -0.69
CA ALA A 116 -6.68 -0.64 0.16
C ALA A 116 -5.72 -0.58 1.37
N ASN A 117 -4.48 -0.10 1.17
CA ASN A 117 -3.52 0.08 2.25
C ASN A 117 -3.99 1.14 3.26
N ASN A 118 -4.51 2.27 2.78
CA ASN A 118 -5.06 3.35 3.62
C ASN A 118 -6.26 2.86 4.43
N LEU A 119 -7.20 2.15 3.80
CA LEU A 119 -8.37 1.58 4.46
C LEU A 119 -7.95 0.54 5.52
N ASN A 120 -6.97 -0.31 5.21
CA ASN A 120 -6.44 -1.28 6.16
C ASN A 120 -5.78 -0.58 7.36
N PHE A 121 -5.04 0.52 7.14
CA PHE A 121 -4.48 1.33 8.23
C PHE A 121 -5.60 1.87 9.13
N ILE A 122 -6.62 2.49 8.54
CA ILE A 122 -7.78 3.02 9.28
C ILE A 122 -8.45 1.90 10.08
N ARG A 123 -8.71 0.73 9.47
CA ARG A 123 -9.35 -0.42 10.12
C ARG A 123 -8.54 -0.95 11.32
N THR A 124 -7.22 -1.02 11.19
CA THR A 124 -6.33 -1.57 12.22
C THR A 124 -5.98 -0.57 13.33
N HIS A 125 -6.01 0.73 13.06
CA HIS A 125 -5.61 1.80 14.01
C HIS A 125 -6.80 2.60 14.57
N GLN A 126 -8.03 2.08 14.43
CA GLN A 126 -9.27 2.75 14.90
C GLN A 126 -9.18 3.30 16.33
N LYS A 127 -8.59 2.56 17.28
CA LYS A 127 -8.50 3.01 18.67
C LYS A 127 -7.65 4.27 18.82
N GLN A 128 -6.50 4.32 18.15
CA GLN A 128 -5.60 5.48 18.17
C GLN A 128 -6.24 6.69 17.50
N LEU A 129 -6.83 6.50 16.32
CA LEU A 129 -7.50 7.58 15.59
C LEU A 129 -8.66 8.18 16.40
N ARG A 130 -9.42 7.34 17.12
CA ARG A 130 -10.49 7.82 18.00
C ARG A 130 -9.95 8.58 19.21
N THR A 131 -8.87 8.13 19.83
CA THR A 131 -8.25 8.86 20.96
C THR A 131 -7.69 10.21 20.52
N GLU A 132 -7.05 10.27 19.36
CA GLU A 132 -6.53 11.53 18.78
C GLU A 132 -7.66 12.53 18.51
N LEU A 133 -8.79 12.05 17.97
CA LEU A 133 -9.97 12.89 17.72
C LEU A 133 -10.53 13.49 19.02
N TYR A 134 -10.69 12.68 20.07
CA TYR A 134 -11.21 13.17 21.34
C TYR A 134 -10.25 14.15 22.02
N GLN A 135 -8.94 13.91 21.92
CA GLN A 135 -7.94 14.83 22.41
C GLN A 135 -8.01 16.17 21.68
N GLY A 136 -8.10 16.17 20.35
CA GLY A 136 -8.25 17.39 19.56
C GLY A 136 -9.51 18.20 19.91
N LEU A 137 -10.63 17.53 20.19
CA LEU A 137 -11.86 18.19 20.65
C LEU A 137 -11.71 18.82 22.04
N ALA A 138 -11.07 18.11 22.97
CA ALA A 138 -10.80 18.63 24.32
C ALA A 138 -9.87 19.87 24.26
N ASP A 139 -8.84 19.81 23.41
CA ASP A 139 -7.90 20.91 23.20
C ASP A 139 -8.59 22.14 22.58
N GLN A 140 -9.49 21.95 21.60
CA GLN A 140 -10.28 23.04 21.03
C GLN A 140 -11.22 23.69 22.05
N ASN A 141 -11.92 22.91 22.86
CA ASN A 141 -12.82 23.42 23.89
C ASN A 141 -12.07 24.17 25.00
N SER A 142 -10.85 23.77 25.34
CA SER A 142 -10.02 24.49 26.31
C SER A 142 -9.39 25.77 25.75
N SER A 143 -9.16 25.86 24.44
CA SER A 143 -8.65 27.07 23.76
C SER A 143 -9.72 28.11 23.44
N ASN A 144 -11.01 27.78 23.47
CA ASN A 144 -12.10 28.68 23.10
C ASN A 144 -12.98 29.02 24.31
N PRO A 145 -12.61 30.02 25.14
CA PRO A 145 -13.30 30.32 26.40
C PRO A 145 -14.68 31.00 26.24
N VAL A 146 -15.27 31.04 25.04
CA VAL A 146 -16.50 31.80 24.75
C VAL A 146 -17.61 30.89 24.22
N LEU A 147 -18.09 29.95 25.04
CA LEU A 147 -19.40 29.31 24.87
C LEU A 147 -19.87 28.55 26.11
N ILE A 148 -19.73 29.18 27.28
CA ILE A 148 -20.48 28.78 28.49
C ILE A 148 -21.16 30.03 29.04
N ILE A 149 -22.41 30.23 28.61
CA ILE A 149 -23.44 30.93 29.37
C ILE A 149 -24.55 29.90 29.59
#